data_AF-A0A2G8MY98-F1
#
_entry.id   AF-A0A2G8MY98-F1
#
_cell.length_a   1.000
_cell.length_b   1.000
_cell.length_c   1.000
_cell.angle_alpha   90.00
_cell.angle_beta   90.00
_cell.angle_gamma   90.00
#
_symmetry.space_group_name_H-M   'P 1'
#
loop_
_entity.id
_entity.type
_entity.pdbx_description
1 polymer ?
#
loop_
_entity_poly.entity_id
_entity_poly.type
_entity_poly.pdbx_seq_one_letter_code
_entity_poly.pdbx_strand_id
1 'polypeptide(L)'
;MTFSDGLQAFIAEEVTRESIDTLLEKAEAVRYGSADVTYSGNAFLVTFVADTAVLRHHHVADWPEVRVPLAEFIQRLRAWAE
;
A
#
# COMPACT_ATOMS: atom_id res chain seq x y z
N MET A 1 0.83 14.97 -11.19
CA MET A 1 0.13 14.33 -10.06
C MET A 1 1.14 14.17 -8.95
N THR A 2 1.00 14.91 -7.86
CA THR A 2 1.95 14.84 -6.75
C THR A 2 1.81 13.48 -6.07
N PHE A 3 2.92 12.96 -5.58
CA PHE A 3 3.04 11.64 -4.99
C PHE A 3 2.01 11.33 -3.88
N SER A 4 1.56 12.37 -3.17
CA SER A 4 0.49 12.26 -2.17
C SER A 4 -0.92 12.12 -2.76
N ASP A 5 -1.21 12.68 -3.94
CA ASP A 5 -2.52 12.55 -4.59
C ASP A 5 -2.78 11.13 -5.10
N GLY A 6 -1.74 10.46 -5.62
CA GLY A 6 -1.87 9.09 -6.15
C GLY A 6 -2.14 8.04 -5.07
N LEU A 7 -1.47 8.15 -3.92
CA LEU A 7 -1.72 7.28 -2.77
C LEU A 7 -3.08 7.58 -2.11
N GLN A 8 -3.47 8.86 -2.08
CA GLN A 8 -4.74 9.27 -1.48
C GLN A 8 -5.95 8.83 -2.31
N ALA A 9 -5.91 9.01 -3.64
CA ALA A 9 -6.92 8.49 -4.55
C ALA A 9 -7.00 6.96 -4.49
N PHE A 10 -5.84 6.30 -4.45
CA PHE A 10 -5.73 4.86 -4.31
C PHE A 10 -6.45 4.32 -3.06
N ILE A 11 -6.20 4.90 -1.88
CA ILE A 11 -6.85 4.46 -0.64
C ILE A 11 -8.36 4.78 -0.68
N ALA A 12 -8.75 5.93 -1.26
CA ALA A 12 -10.14 6.37 -1.30
C ALA A 12 -11.02 5.54 -2.25
N GLU A 13 -10.52 5.14 -3.41
CA GLU A 13 -11.32 4.51 -4.46
C GLU A 13 -11.34 2.98 -4.34
N GLU A 14 -10.24 2.36 -3.93
CA GLU A 14 -10.04 0.92 -4.11
C GLU A 14 -9.78 0.13 -2.82
N VAL A 15 -9.43 0.80 -1.72
CA VAL A 15 -9.07 0.12 -0.47
C VAL A 15 -10.26 0.09 0.49
N THR A 16 -10.88 -1.09 0.63
CA THR A 16 -11.90 -1.33 1.65
C THR A 16 -11.30 -1.36 3.05
N ARG A 17 -12.11 -1.14 4.09
CA ARG A 17 -11.66 -1.22 5.49
C ARG A 17 -10.98 -2.57 5.82
N GLU A 18 -11.52 -3.68 5.32
CA GLU A 18 -10.92 -5.01 5.44
C GLU A 18 -9.53 -5.11 4.75
N SER A 19 -9.35 -4.40 3.65
CA SER A 19 -8.05 -4.31 2.97
C SER A 19 -7.04 -3.49 3.79
N ILE A 20 -7.49 -2.47 4.54
CA ILE A 20 -6.62 -1.67 5.42
C ILE A 20 -6.03 -2.54 6.53
N ASP A 21 -6.85 -3.31 7.24
CA ASP A 21 -6.38 -4.20 8.31
C ASP A 21 -5.37 -5.24 7.77
N THR A 22 -5.66 -5.83 6.61
CA THR A 22 -4.77 -6.81 5.97
C THR A 22 -3.45 -6.18 5.51
N LEU A 23 -3.50 -4.96 4.97
CA LEU A 23 -2.31 -4.22 4.56
C LEU A 23 -1.45 -3.83 5.76
N LEU A 24 -2.06 -3.43 6.87
CA LEU A 24 -1.36 -3.12 8.12
C LEU A 24 -0.68 -4.36 8.69
N GLU A 25 -1.38 -5.49 8.80
CA GLU A 25 -0.82 -6.75 9.29
C GLU A 25 0.42 -7.16 8.47
N LYS A 26 0.33 -7.12 7.14
CA LYS A 26 1.43 -7.48 6.24
C LYS A 26 2.59 -6.50 6.31
N ALA A 27 2.32 -5.20 6.37
CA ALA A 27 3.34 -4.17 6.49
C ALA A 27 4.10 -4.30 7.83
N GLU A 28 3.41 -4.59 8.92
CA GLU A 28 4.04 -4.82 10.22
C GLU A 28 4.86 -6.12 10.23
N ALA A 29 4.35 -7.21 9.66
CA ALA A 29 5.08 -8.47 9.56
C ALA A 29 6.43 -8.29 8.83
N VAL A 30 6.45 -7.54 7.73
CA VAL A 30 7.68 -7.24 6.97
C VAL A 30 8.62 -6.35 7.77
N ARG A 31 8.09 -5.32 8.46
CA ARG A 31 8.88 -4.45 9.35
C ARG A 31 9.60 -5.23 10.46
N TYR A 32 9.01 -6.31 10.97
CA TYR A 32 9.62 -7.17 12.00
C TYR A 32 10.47 -8.31 11.43
N GLY A 33 10.77 -8.30 10.13
CA GLY A 33 11.72 -9.22 9.50
C GLY A 33 11.08 -10.42 8.80
N SER A 34 9.79 -10.38 8.47
CA SER A 34 9.22 -11.35 7.53
C SER A 34 9.71 -11.10 6.09
N ALA A 35 9.73 -12.15 5.28
CA ALA A 35 10.06 -12.11 3.86
C ALA A 35 9.15 -11.14 3.08
N ASP A 36 9.59 -10.73 1.90
CA ASP A 36 8.82 -9.86 1.00
C ASP A 36 7.39 -10.39 0.79
N VAL A 37 6.41 -9.57 1.12
CA VAL A 37 4.98 -9.92 1.01
C VAL A 37 4.37 -9.14 -0.13
N THR A 38 3.57 -9.81 -0.96
CA THR A 38 2.70 -9.14 -1.93
C THR A 38 1.25 -9.35 -1.55
N TYR A 39 0.47 -8.28 -1.56
CA TYR A 39 -0.98 -8.29 -1.40
C TYR A 39 -1.63 -7.77 -2.68
N SER A 40 -2.57 -8.53 -3.23
CA SER A 40 -3.37 -8.12 -4.38
C SER A 40 -4.78 -7.82 -3.92
N GLY A 41 -5.23 -6.58 -4.13
CA GLY A 41 -6.64 -6.23 -4.09
C GLY A 41 -7.30 -6.41 -5.45
N ASN A 42 -8.54 -5.93 -5.58
CA ASN A 42 -9.32 -6.04 -6.83
C ASN A 42 -8.75 -5.18 -7.97
N ALA A 43 -8.26 -3.98 -7.67
CA ALA A 43 -7.71 -3.07 -8.67
C ALA A 43 -6.20 -2.83 -8.53
N PHE A 44 -5.57 -3.40 -7.50
CA PHE A 44 -4.21 -3.03 -7.13
C PHE A 44 -3.36 -4.16 -6.60
N LEU A 45 -2.07 -3.87 -6.55
CA LEU A 45 -1.04 -4.72 -5.98
C LEU A 45 -0.14 -3.88 -5.06
N VAL A 46 0.08 -4.34 -3.84
CA VAL A 46 1.07 -3.77 -2.92
C VAL A 46 2.13 -4.83 -2.64
N THR A 47 3.37 -4.54 -2.99
CA THR A 47 4.53 -5.38 -2.68
C THR A 47 5.38 -4.69 -1.62
N PHE A 48 5.60 -5.36 -0.50
CA PHE A 48 6.45 -4.93 0.58
C PHE A 48 7.84 -5.56 0.40
N VAL A 49 8.86 -4.74 0.21
CA VAL A 49 10.26 -5.17 0.03
C VAL A 49 11.13 -4.41 1.02
N ALA A 50 11.72 -5.14 1.97
CA ALA A 50 12.50 -4.55 3.07
C ALA A 50 11.75 -3.38 3.75
N ASP A 51 12.22 -2.14 3.60
CA ASP A 51 11.64 -0.93 4.17
C ASP A 51 10.80 -0.10 3.18
N THR A 52 10.35 -0.70 2.08
CA THR A 52 9.57 0.00 1.03
C THR A 52 8.27 -0.74 0.71
N ALA A 53 7.17 -0.01 0.60
CA ALA A 53 5.93 -0.48 0.00
C ALA A 53 5.82 0.05 -1.44
N VAL A 54 5.60 -0.87 -2.37
CA VAL A 54 5.50 -0.62 -3.81
C VAL A 54 4.08 -0.87 -4.24
N LEU A 55 3.40 0.16 -4.73
CA LEU A 55 2.01 0.11 -5.16
C LEU A 55 1.93 0.13 -6.68
N ARG A 56 1.09 -0.74 -7.24
CA ARG A 56 0.77 -0.81 -8.68
C ARG A 56 -0.73 -0.94 -8.86
N HIS A 57 -1.23 -0.45 -9.99
CA HIS A 57 -2.63 -0.60 -10.38
C HIS A 57 -2.74 -1.64 -11.50
N HIS A 58 -3.68 -2.58 -11.39
CA HIS A 58 -3.86 -3.65 -12.37
C HIS A 58 -4.50 -3.16 -13.67
N HIS A 59 -5.47 -2.25 -13.56
CA HIS A 59 -6.33 -1.86 -14.70
C HIS A 59 -5.88 -0.59 -15.42
N VAL A 60 -4.81 0.06 -14.95
CA VAL A 60 -4.31 1.32 -15.52
C VAL A 60 -2.87 1.11 -15.94
N ALA A 61 -2.67 0.84 -17.24
CA ALA A 61 -1.36 0.47 -17.79
C ALA A 61 -0.27 1.53 -17.59
N ASP A 62 -0.65 2.81 -17.62
CA ASP A 62 0.26 3.95 -17.43
C ASP A 62 0.29 4.47 -15.99
N TRP A 63 -0.29 3.74 -15.03
CA TRP A 63 -0.22 4.17 -13.63
C TRP A 63 1.23 4.04 -13.15
N PRO A 64 1.86 5.15 -12.70
CA PRO A 64 3.24 5.12 -12.26
C PRO A 64 3.39 4.32 -10.96
N GLU A 65 4.30 3.35 -10.94
CA GLU A 65 4.62 2.61 -9.71
C GLU A 65 4.96 3.59 -8.57
N VAL A 66 4.21 3.50 -7.47
CA VAL A 66 4.37 4.38 -6.32
C VAL A 66 5.21 3.64 -5.27
N ARG A 67 6.36 4.19 -4.88
CA ARG A 67 7.28 3.58 -3.91
C ARG A 67 7.40 4.42 -2.66
N VAL A 68 6.79 3.98 -1.57
CA VAL A 68 6.77 4.71 -0.31
C VAL A 68 7.61 4.01 0.76
N PRO A 69 8.25 4.75 1.69
CA PRO A 69 8.82 4.14 2.87
C PRO A 69 7.74 3.37 3.66
N LEU A 70 8.08 2.17 4.12
CA LEU A 70 7.15 1.29 4.84
C LEU A 70 6.59 1.96 6.09
N ALA A 71 7.41 2.70 6.81
CA ALA A 71 6.98 3.47 7.98
C ALA A 71 5.95 4.55 7.63
N GLU A 72 6.15 5.28 6.51
CA GLU A 72 5.20 6.28 6.04
C GLU A 72 3.89 5.63 5.58
N PHE A 73 3.98 4.48 4.90
CA PHE A 73 2.82 3.71 4.46
C PHE A 73 1.96 3.27 5.65
N ILE A 74 2.56 2.67 6.68
CA ILE A 74 1.88 2.25 7.90
C ILE A 74 1.23 3.46 8.58
N GLN A 75 1.94 4.58 8.72
CA GLN A 75 1.41 5.78 9.35
C GLN A 75 0.17 6.30 8.61
N ARG A 76 0.22 6.36 7.27
CA ARG A 76 -0.90 6.81 6.45
C ARG A 76 -2.09 5.84 6.53
N LEU A 77 -1.86 4.53 6.48
CA LEU A 77 -2.92 3.54 6.64
C LEU A 77 -3.60 3.64 8.01
N ARG A 78 -2.83 3.83 9.08
CA ARG A 78 -3.38 4.02 10.45
C ARG A 78 -4.25 5.27 10.54
N ALA A 79 -3.78 6.40 9.99
CA ALA A 79 -4.53 7.65 9.97
C ALA A 79 -5.86 7.56 9.19
N TRP A 80 -5.99 6.60 8.27
CA TRP A 80 -7.22 6.30 7.52
C TRP A 80 -8.13 5.29 8.24
N ALA A 81 -7.58 4.47 9.12
CA ALA A 81 -8.34 3.50 9.91
C ALA A 81 -9.07 4.15 11.09
N GLU A 82 -8.56 5.28 11.61
CA GLU A 82 -9.24 6.13 12.61
C GLU A 82 -10.45 6.86 12.02
#